data_AF-A0A0J7KDZ3-F1
#
_entry.id   AF-A0A0J7KDZ3-F1
#
_cell.length_a   1.000
_cell.length_b   1.000
_cell.length_c   1.000
_cell.angle_alpha   90.00
_cell.angle_beta   90.00
_cell.angle_gamma   90.00
#
_symmetry.space_group_name_H-M   'P 1'
#
loop_
_entity.id
_entity.type
_entity.pdbx_description
1 polymer ?
#
loop_
_entity_poly.entity_id
_entity_poly.type
_entity_poly.pdbx_seq_one_letter_code
_entity_poly.pdbx_strand_id
1 'polypeptide(L)'
;MKIAKSTIILLVFVLMLSIFVANVADLISVDSHLPDETLRDNNGWWTRPKYYDIGNSYDHLIWFLQISDLHISIFKDPSRISELKEFCNMTVDSINPAVVLASGDLTDAKNEDEMGSKQILKEWQYYKYVIDETNIKERTLWLDVRGNHDNFNV
;
A
#
# COMPACT_ATOMS: atom_id res chain seq x y z
N MET A 1 -23.47 -12.34 52.48
CA MET A 1 -22.67 -11.19 51.97
C MET A 1 -23.60 -10.14 51.41
N LYS A 2 -23.52 -8.89 51.86
CA LYS A 2 -24.27 -7.78 51.25
C LYS A 2 -23.43 -7.24 50.08
N ILE A 3 -23.96 -7.30 48.87
CA ILE A 3 -23.29 -6.73 47.69
C ILE A 3 -23.42 -5.21 47.78
N ALA A 4 -22.30 -4.49 47.74
CA ALA A 4 -22.30 -3.03 47.76
C ALA A 4 -22.81 -2.49 46.41
N LYS A 5 -23.53 -1.36 46.44
CA LYS A 5 -24.02 -0.70 45.21
C LYS A 5 -22.87 -0.35 44.25
N SER A 6 -21.69 -0.03 44.78
CA SER A 6 -20.47 0.21 43.99
C SER A 6 -20.04 -1.03 43.21
N THR A 7 -20.17 -2.23 43.78
CA THR A 7 -19.88 -3.49 43.09
C THR A 7 -20.82 -3.69 41.90
N ILE A 8 -22.10 -3.34 42.05
CA ILE A 8 -23.07 -3.43 40.95
C ILE A 8 -22.73 -2.44 39.83
N ILE A 9 -22.39 -1.20 40.19
CA ILE A 9 -21.98 -0.16 39.22
C ILE A 9 -20.73 -0.58 38.46
N LEU A 10 -19.72 -1.11 39.15
CA LEU A 10 -18.49 -1.61 38.53
C LEU A 10 -18.79 -2.75 37.55
N LEU A 11 -19.65 -3.69 37.92
CA LEU A 11 -20.01 -4.81 37.04
C LEU A 11 -20.74 -4.33 35.78
N VAL A 12 -21.66 -3.38 35.91
CA VAL A 12 -22.35 -2.79 34.75
C VAL A 12 -21.36 -2.04 33.85
N PHE A 13 -20.42 -1.30 34.44
CA PHE A 13 -19.38 -0.59 33.68
C PHE A 13 -18.49 -1.56 32.91
N VAL A 14 -18.01 -2.63 33.54
CA VAL A 14 -17.19 -3.67 32.89
C VAL A 14 -17.97 -4.32 31.75
N LEU A 15 -19.24 -4.66 31.95
CA LEU A 15 -20.09 -5.24 30.90
C LEU A 15 -20.23 -4.29 29.70
N MET A 16 -20.53 -3.01 29.95
CA MET A 16 -20.64 -2.00 28.89
C MET A 16 -19.32 -1.80 28.15
N LEU A 17 -18.19 -1.78 28.87
CA LEU A 17 -16.86 -1.67 28.29
C LEU A 17 -16.53 -2.88 27.41
N SER A 18 -16.88 -4.10 27.84
CA SER A 18 -16.69 -5.31 27.03
C SER A 18 -17.50 -5.29 25.75
N ILE A 19 -18.77 -4.86 25.81
CA ILE A 19 -19.62 -4.72 24.61
C ILE A 19 -19.04 -3.67 23.66
N PHE A 20 -18.59 -2.54 24.19
CA PHE A 20 -17.95 -1.48 23.41
C PHE A 20 -16.68 -1.99 22.70
N VAL A 21 -15.78 -2.67 23.42
CA VAL A 21 -14.56 -3.25 22.85
C VAL A 21 -14.88 -4.29 21.77
N ALA A 22 -15.89 -5.15 21.99
CA ALA A 22 -16.31 -6.14 21.00
C ALA A 22 -16.80 -5.47 19.70
N ASN A 23 -17.60 -4.40 19.79
CA ASN A 23 -18.07 -3.66 18.62
C ASN A 23 -16.93 -2.95 17.87
N VAL A 24 -15.94 -2.41 18.59
CA VAL A 24 -14.75 -1.80 17.97
C VAL A 24 -13.89 -2.88 17.29
N ALA A 25 -13.70 -4.03 17.93
CA ALA A 25 -12.96 -5.14 17.34
C ALA A 25 -13.65 -5.70 16.08
N ASP A 26 -14.97 -5.81 16.08
CA ASP A 26 -15.78 -6.25 14.93
C ASP A 26 -15.70 -5.24 13.76
N LEU A 27 -15.66 -3.94 14.07
CA LEU A 27 -15.45 -2.88 13.06
C LEU A 27 -14.05 -2.94 12.41
N ILE A 28 -13.03 -3.34 13.17
CA ILE A 28 -11.64 -3.47 12.70
C ILE A 28 -11.39 -4.84 12.06
N SER A 29 -12.21 -5.84 12.37
CA SER A 29 -12.18 -7.16 11.77
C SER A 29 -12.54 -7.08 10.29
N VAL A 30 -11.51 -6.89 9.45
CA VAL A 30 -11.65 -7.03 8.01
C VAL A 30 -11.80 -8.52 7.71
N ASP A 31 -13.03 -8.92 7.40
CA ASP A 31 -13.36 -10.28 7.00
C ASP A 31 -12.67 -10.58 5.67
N SER A 32 -11.63 -11.41 5.70
CA SER A 32 -10.85 -11.82 4.52
C SER A 32 -11.52 -12.97 3.76
N HIS A 33 -12.86 -12.95 3.70
CA HIS A 33 -13.62 -13.82 2.81
C HIS A 33 -13.48 -13.31 1.37
N LEU A 34 -12.32 -13.62 0.79
CA LEU A 34 -12.17 -13.71 -0.66
C LEU A 34 -13.18 -14.75 -1.15
N PRO A 35 -14.12 -14.38 -2.04
CA PRO A 35 -14.95 -15.37 -2.71
C PRO A 35 -14.03 -16.23 -3.58
N ASP A 36 -13.94 -17.52 -3.25
CA ASP A 36 -13.33 -18.58 -4.06
C ASP A 36 -14.17 -18.86 -5.34
N GLU A 37 -14.66 -17.79 -5.99
CA GLU A 37 -15.55 -17.86 -7.15
C GLU A 37 -14.97 -17.19 -8.40
N THR A 38 -13.73 -16.73 -8.39
CA THR A 38 -13.09 -16.14 -9.58
C THR A 38 -12.30 -17.14 -10.44
N LEU A 39 -12.29 -18.43 -10.11
CA LEU A 39 -11.60 -19.48 -10.90
C LEU A 39 -12.54 -20.44 -11.67
N ARG A 40 -13.78 -20.04 -11.96
CA ARG A 40 -14.59 -20.72 -12.99
C ARG A 40 -14.57 -19.91 -14.28
N ASP A 41 -13.42 -19.93 -14.94
CA ASP A 41 -13.34 -19.57 -16.35
C ASP A 41 -14.10 -20.61 -17.17
N ASN A 42 -15.25 -20.18 -17.71
CA ASN A 42 -16.28 -21.02 -18.29
C ASN A 42 -16.25 -20.99 -19.82
N ASN A 43 -15.08 -20.82 -20.45
CA ASN A 43 -14.96 -20.89 -21.90
C ASN A 43 -13.81 -21.83 -22.29
N GLY A 44 -14.19 -23.01 -22.76
CA GLY A 44 -13.28 -24.09 -23.16
C GLY A 44 -12.24 -23.63 -24.18
N TRP A 45 -11.00 -23.55 -23.73
CA TRP A 45 -9.82 -24.21 -24.29
C TRP A 45 -8.76 -24.13 -23.18
N TRP A 46 -8.60 -25.21 -22.42
CA TRP A 46 -7.44 -25.37 -21.54
C TRP A 46 -6.20 -25.52 -22.44
N THR A 47 -5.65 -24.41 -22.93
CA THR A 47 -4.27 -24.40 -23.39
C THR A 47 -3.45 -24.85 -22.20
N ARG A 48 -2.91 -26.07 -22.24
CA ARG A 48 -1.95 -26.54 -21.24
C ARG A 48 -0.96 -25.40 -20.96
N PRO A 49 -0.58 -25.14 -19.70
CA PRO A 49 0.39 -24.11 -19.41
C PRO A 49 1.59 -24.30 -20.34
N LYS A 50 1.94 -23.26 -21.10
CA LYS A 50 3.16 -23.27 -21.91
C LYS A 50 4.31 -23.41 -20.92
N TYR A 51 4.89 -24.60 -20.84
CA TYR A 51 6.13 -24.80 -20.13
C TYR A 51 7.23 -24.16 -20.96
N TYR A 52 7.82 -23.08 -20.43
CA TYR A 52 9.01 -22.48 -21.01
C TYR A 52 10.22 -23.28 -20.51
N ASP A 53 11.11 -23.66 -21.42
CA ASP A 53 12.39 -24.25 -21.05
C ASP A 53 13.30 -23.13 -20.54
N ILE A 54 13.59 -23.13 -19.23
CA ILE A 54 14.53 -22.18 -18.61
C ILE A 54 15.94 -22.73 -18.86
N GLY A 55 16.47 -22.38 -20.02
CA GLY A 55 17.83 -22.74 -20.43
C GLY A 55 18.89 -21.80 -19.87
N ASN A 56 20.05 -21.79 -20.53
CA ASN A 56 21.16 -20.88 -20.23
C ASN A 56 21.08 -19.54 -20.99
N SER A 57 19.92 -19.21 -21.58
CA SER A 57 19.64 -17.95 -22.27
C SER A 57 18.68 -17.05 -21.49
N TYR A 58 18.53 -15.80 -21.93
CA TYR A 58 17.64 -14.81 -21.32
C TYR A 58 16.23 -14.78 -21.95
N ASP A 59 15.91 -15.67 -22.90
CA ASP A 59 14.73 -15.55 -23.78
C ASP A 59 13.37 -15.63 -23.07
N HIS A 60 13.35 -16.17 -21.85
CA HIS A 60 12.13 -16.35 -21.03
C HIS A 60 12.27 -15.77 -19.62
N LEU A 61 13.24 -14.85 -19.41
CA LEU A 61 13.43 -14.16 -18.15
C LEU A 61 12.81 -12.77 -18.21
N ILE A 62 12.05 -12.44 -17.18
CA ILE A 62 11.57 -11.09 -16.90
C ILE A 62 12.06 -10.68 -15.53
N TRP A 63 12.49 -9.42 -15.40
CA TRP A 63 12.68 -8.78 -14.10
C TRP A 63 11.89 -7.48 -14.06
N PHE A 64 11.42 -7.18 -12.87
CA PHE A 64 10.72 -5.96 -12.54
C PHE A 64 11.27 -5.45 -11.20
N LEU A 65 11.07 -4.17 -10.93
CA LEU A 65 11.36 -3.59 -9.63
C LEU A 65 10.06 -3.40 -8.86
N GLN A 66 10.11 -3.65 -7.56
CA GLN A 66 9.06 -3.25 -6.64
C GLN A 66 9.67 -2.27 -5.64
N ILE A 67 9.01 -1.14 -5.46
CA ILE A 67 9.31 -0.14 -4.43
C ILE A 67 8.03 0.12 -3.63
N SER A 68 8.15 0.55 -2.39
CA SER A 68 7.00 0.80 -1.50
C SER A 68 7.37 1.89 -0.50
N ASP A 69 6.37 2.42 0.19
CA ASP A 69 6.56 3.25 1.38
C ASP A 69 7.44 4.47 1.11
N LEU A 70 7.13 5.16 0.01
CA LEU A 70 7.86 6.37 -0.40
C LEU A 70 7.63 7.51 0.58
N HIS A 71 6.44 7.58 1.18
CA HIS A 71 6.05 8.56 2.20
C HIS A 71 6.54 9.98 1.85
N ILE A 72 6.18 10.45 0.65
CA ILE A 72 6.49 11.82 0.24
C ILE A 72 5.72 12.77 1.16
N SER A 73 6.47 13.56 1.93
CA SER A 73 5.94 14.46 2.95
C SER A 73 6.31 15.91 2.67
N ILE A 74 5.42 16.85 2.96
CA ILE A 74 5.78 18.29 2.96
C ILE A 74 6.42 18.75 4.27
N PHE A 75 6.37 17.91 5.32
CA PHE A 75 6.83 18.25 6.67
C PHE A 75 8.11 17.52 7.04
N LYS A 76 8.28 16.29 6.55
CA LYS A 76 9.37 15.40 6.93
C LYS A 76 10.21 15.04 5.73
N ASP A 77 11.50 14.85 6.01
CA ASP A 77 12.45 14.19 5.12
C ASP A 77 12.35 14.60 3.62
N PRO A 78 12.60 15.88 3.30
CA PRO A 78 12.46 16.38 1.94
C PRO A 78 13.42 15.70 0.94
N SER A 79 14.45 14.98 1.41
CA SER A 79 15.38 14.27 0.53
C SER A 79 14.72 13.12 -0.22
N ARG A 80 13.61 12.55 0.29
CA ARG A 80 12.84 11.50 -0.40
C ARG A 80 12.43 11.87 -1.82
N ILE A 81 12.13 13.15 -2.06
CA ILE A 81 11.80 13.66 -3.39
C ILE A 81 13.02 13.56 -4.32
N SER A 82 14.19 14.01 -3.85
CA SER A 82 15.43 13.92 -4.63
C SER A 82 15.92 12.47 -4.79
N GLU A 83 15.75 11.63 -3.78
CA GLU A 83 16.14 10.21 -3.82
C GLU A 83 15.24 9.42 -4.77
N LEU A 84 13.92 9.68 -4.78
CA LEU A 84 13.02 9.11 -5.79
C LEU A 84 13.41 9.54 -7.20
N LYS A 85 13.81 10.81 -7.38
CA LYS A 85 14.31 11.31 -8.66
C LYS A 85 15.61 10.64 -9.08
N GLU A 86 16.55 10.45 -8.16
CA GLU A 86 17.79 9.72 -8.40
C GLU A 86 17.51 8.27 -8.76
N PHE A 87 16.64 7.59 -8.01
CA PHE A 87 16.19 6.23 -8.31
C PHE A 87 15.65 6.13 -9.74
N CYS A 88 14.75 7.04 -10.14
CA CYS A 88 14.20 7.09 -11.49
C CYS A 88 15.28 7.31 -12.57
N ASN A 89 16.29 8.15 -12.32
CA ASN A 89 17.29 8.54 -13.34
C ASN A 89 18.56 7.68 -13.36
N MET A 90 18.85 6.95 -12.29
CA MET A 90 20.08 6.18 -12.15
C MET A 90 19.79 4.71 -11.98
N THR A 91 18.99 4.35 -10.97
CA THR A 91 18.71 2.95 -10.64
C THR A 91 17.89 2.28 -11.73
N VAL A 92 16.78 2.91 -12.16
CA VAL A 92 15.92 2.32 -13.20
C VAL A 92 16.66 2.21 -14.52
N ASP A 93 17.44 3.22 -14.92
CA ASP A 93 18.23 3.17 -16.15
C ASP A 93 19.33 2.09 -16.12
N SER A 94 19.92 1.85 -14.95
CA SER A 94 20.95 0.82 -14.80
C SER A 94 20.38 -0.59 -14.86
N ILE A 95 19.20 -0.81 -14.28
CA ILE A 95 18.56 -2.13 -14.22
C ILE A 95 17.75 -2.43 -15.48
N ASN A 96 17.24 -1.39 -16.15
CA ASN A 96 16.36 -1.46 -17.30
C ASN A 96 15.23 -2.49 -17.14
N PRO A 97 14.40 -2.38 -16.07
CA PRO A 97 13.33 -3.33 -15.81
C PRO A 97 12.17 -3.15 -16.80
N ALA A 98 11.45 -4.25 -17.08
CA ALA A 98 10.24 -4.18 -17.90
C ALA A 98 9.13 -3.37 -17.21
N VAL A 99 9.07 -3.44 -15.88
CA VAL A 99 8.04 -2.81 -15.05
C VAL A 99 8.66 -2.32 -13.74
N VAL A 100 8.20 -1.19 -13.23
CA VAL A 100 8.38 -0.76 -11.84
C VAL A 100 7.00 -0.68 -11.18
N LEU A 101 6.85 -1.40 -10.08
CA LEU A 101 5.65 -1.40 -9.24
C LEU A 101 5.91 -0.57 -7.97
N ALA A 102 5.30 0.61 -7.87
CA ALA A 102 5.25 1.41 -6.66
C ALA A 102 4.03 0.99 -5.82
N SER A 103 4.24 0.11 -4.84
CA SER A 103 3.19 -0.73 -4.24
C SER A 103 2.43 -0.12 -3.05
N GLY A 104 2.49 1.18 -2.83
CA GLY A 104 1.73 1.83 -1.76
C GLY A 104 2.49 2.90 -1.00
N ASP A 105 1.73 3.64 -0.19
CA ASP A 105 2.18 4.72 0.68
C ASP A 105 3.10 5.69 -0.07
N LEU A 106 2.58 6.19 -1.19
CA LEU A 106 3.27 7.12 -2.08
C LEU A 106 3.40 8.49 -1.41
N THR A 107 2.38 8.88 -0.66
CA THR A 107 2.31 10.10 0.13
C THR A 107 2.29 9.78 1.63
N ASP A 108 2.79 10.70 2.44
CA ASP A 108 2.87 10.54 3.89
C ASP A 108 1.53 10.83 4.58
N ALA A 109 0.76 11.81 4.09
CA ALA A 109 -0.58 12.13 4.61
C ALA A 109 -0.64 12.40 6.13
N LYS A 110 0.49 12.72 6.78
CA LYS A 110 0.57 13.09 8.19
C LYS A 110 0.49 14.60 8.36
N ASN A 111 -0.08 15.05 9.48
CA ASN A 111 0.03 16.44 9.91
C ASN A 111 1.45 16.74 10.39
N GLU A 112 1.80 18.03 10.45
CA GLU A 112 3.12 18.51 10.90
C GLU A 112 3.53 17.99 12.29
N ASP A 113 2.54 17.82 13.17
CA ASP A 113 2.70 17.33 14.54
C ASP A 113 2.62 15.81 14.68
N GLU A 114 2.40 15.08 13.58
CA GLU A 114 2.22 13.62 13.50
C GLU A 114 1.03 13.07 14.32
N MET A 115 0.24 13.92 14.98
CA MET A 115 -0.88 13.51 15.84
C MET A 115 -2.18 13.24 15.06
N GLY A 116 -2.13 13.39 13.75
CA GLY A 116 -3.22 13.07 12.85
C GLY A 116 -2.77 13.05 11.41
N SER A 117 -3.74 12.85 10.54
CA SER A 117 -3.51 12.52 9.15
C SER A 117 -4.63 13.08 8.28
N LYS A 118 -4.26 13.50 7.07
CA LYS A 118 -5.17 14.00 6.04
C LYS A 118 -4.47 13.94 4.69
N GLN A 119 -5.25 13.82 3.63
CA GLN A 119 -4.71 13.97 2.28
C GLN A 119 -4.19 15.38 2.06
N ILE A 120 -2.94 15.48 1.60
CA ILE A 120 -2.29 16.75 1.29
C ILE A 120 -1.99 16.76 -0.21
N LEU A 121 -2.72 17.59 -0.95
CA LEU A 121 -2.58 17.71 -2.41
C LEU A 121 -1.13 17.98 -2.84
N LYS A 122 -0.37 18.72 -2.04
CA LYS A 122 1.01 19.09 -2.36
C LYS A 122 1.96 17.89 -2.39
N GLU A 123 1.72 16.85 -1.59
CA GLU A 123 2.52 15.61 -1.60
C GLU A 123 2.31 14.85 -2.90
N TRP A 124 1.05 14.72 -3.33
CA TRP A 124 0.70 14.16 -4.64
C TRP A 124 1.30 14.96 -5.80
N GLN A 125 1.33 16.29 -5.70
CA GLN A 125 1.98 17.14 -6.70
C GLN A 125 3.48 16.90 -6.77
N TYR A 126 4.16 16.69 -5.64
CA TYR A 126 5.59 16.35 -5.63
C TYR A 126 5.87 14.97 -6.19
N TYR A 127 5.08 13.96 -5.80
CA TYR A 127 5.18 12.63 -6.41
C TYR A 127 5.02 12.71 -7.94
N LYS A 128 3.93 13.33 -8.40
CA LYS A 128 3.66 13.52 -9.84
C LYS A 128 4.77 14.30 -10.53
N TYR A 129 5.28 15.35 -9.90
CA TYR A 129 6.37 16.14 -10.42
C TYR A 129 7.61 15.28 -10.71
N VAL A 130 8.00 14.39 -9.80
CA VAL A 130 9.15 13.50 -10.03
C VAL A 130 8.89 12.54 -11.19
N ILE A 131 7.70 11.93 -11.25
CA ILE A 131 7.33 11.01 -12.34
C ILE A 131 7.36 11.70 -13.71
N ASP A 132 6.86 12.94 -13.79
CA ASP A 132 6.81 13.69 -15.03
C ASP A 132 8.19 14.30 -15.38
N GLU A 133 8.94 14.85 -14.43
CA GLU A 133 10.26 15.46 -14.68
C GLU A 133 11.29 14.43 -15.17
N THR A 134 11.24 13.21 -14.64
CA THR A 134 12.18 12.14 -14.99
C THR A 134 11.81 11.39 -16.27
N ASN A 135 10.65 11.69 -16.86
CA ASN A 135 10.06 10.97 -17.99
C ASN A 135 10.10 9.45 -17.82
N ILE A 136 9.98 8.95 -16.57
CA ILE A 136 10.19 7.53 -16.24
C ILE A 136 9.23 6.60 -17.01
N LYS A 137 8.01 7.09 -17.28
CA LYS A 137 6.97 6.37 -18.03
C LYS A 137 7.32 6.13 -19.50
N GLU A 138 8.29 6.85 -20.06
CA GLU A 138 8.78 6.62 -21.42
C GLU A 138 9.84 5.50 -21.47
N ARG A 139 10.45 5.19 -20.32
CA ARG A 139 11.58 4.25 -20.21
C ARG A 139 11.18 2.88 -19.67
N THR A 140 10.19 2.84 -18.78
CA THR A 140 9.64 1.60 -18.20
C THR A 140 8.16 1.75 -17.94
N LEU A 141 7.43 0.63 -17.85
CA LEU A 141 6.06 0.65 -17.38
C LEU A 141 6.04 0.95 -15.88
N TRP A 142 5.53 2.12 -15.52
CA TRP A 142 5.36 2.53 -14.13
C TRP A 142 3.95 2.24 -13.65
N LEU A 143 3.79 1.36 -12.67
CA LEU A 143 2.52 1.02 -12.05
C LEU A 143 2.53 1.51 -10.60
N ASP A 144 1.64 2.43 -10.27
CA ASP A 144 1.44 2.89 -8.90
C ASP A 144 0.17 2.29 -8.29
N VAL A 145 0.26 1.91 -7.02
CA VAL A 145 -0.82 1.36 -6.21
C VAL A 145 -0.95 2.22 -4.96
N ARG A 146 -2.19 2.48 -4.53
CA ARG A 146 -2.46 3.27 -3.34
C ARG A 146 -2.32 2.43 -2.08
N GLY A 147 -1.56 2.92 -1.10
CA GLY A 147 -1.48 2.35 0.25
C GLY A 147 -2.51 2.94 1.21
N ASN A 148 -2.35 2.69 2.51
CA ASN A 148 -3.26 3.20 3.53
C ASN A 148 -3.09 4.71 3.76
N HIS A 149 -1.87 5.23 3.68
CA HIS A 149 -1.64 6.67 3.79
C HIS A 149 -2.30 7.42 2.62
N ASP A 150 -2.30 6.82 1.43
CA ASP A 150 -2.85 7.40 0.20
C ASP A 150 -4.39 7.43 0.12
N ASN A 151 -5.06 6.57 0.89
CA ASN A 151 -6.52 6.36 0.76
C ASN A 151 -7.30 6.55 2.06
N PHE A 152 -6.71 6.22 3.21
CA PHE A 152 -7.40 6.19 4.50
C PHE A 152 -6.90 7.22 5.50
N ASN A 153 -5.85 7.99 5.18
CA ASN A 153 -5.21 8.91 6.12
C ASN A 153 -4.84 8.16 7.41
N VAL A 154 -4.09 7.05 7.32
CA VAL A 154 -3.66 6.29 8.51
C VAL A 154 -2.18 6.51 8.69
#